data_AF-A0A9P6BAM2-F1
#
_entry.id   AF-A0A9P6BAM2-F1
#
_cell.length_a   1.000
_cell.length_b   1.000
_cell.length_c   1.000
_cell.angle_alpha   90.00
_cell.angle_beta   90.00
_cell.angle_gamma   90.00
#
_symmetry.space_group_name_H-M   'P 1'
#
loop_
_entity.id
_entity.type
_entity.pdbx_description
1 polymer ?
#
loop_
_entity_poly.entity_id
_entity_poly.type
_entity_poly.pdbx_seq_one_letter_code
_entity_poly.pdbx_strand_id
1 'polypeptide(L)'
;LTFADITWPVLSPVTDANGITHTKIAKFLLSLHHSAGIAQTVRLRDALVRWDPEKFESQWMDRIVERDKRKVKEAVEAVARELLRLQA
;
A
#
# COMPACT_ATOMS: atom_id res chain seq x y z
N LEU A 1 15.02 -6.65 -4.14
CA LEU A 1 14.17 -5.97 -3.14
C LEU A 1 13.50 -7.02 -2.26
N THR A 2 13.39 -6.75 -0.97
CA THR A 2 12.71 -7.57 0.03
C THR A 2 11.38 -6.91 0.42
N PHE A 3 10.57 -7.62 1.20
CA PHE A 3 9.33 -7.06 1.74
C PHE A 3 9.55 -5.78 2.56
N ALA A 4 10.68 -5.69 3.28
CA ALA A 4 11.02 -4.55 4.13
C ALA A 4 11.47 -3.32 3.33
N ASP A 5 11.92 -3.51 2.08
CA ASP A 5 12.36 -2.41 1.20
C ASP A 5 11.17 -1.65 0.58
N ILE A 6 9.95 -2.21 0.65
CA ILE A 6 8.74 -1.58 0.13
C ILE A 6 8.21 -0.59 1.17
N THR A 7 8.00 0.66 0.74
CA THR A 7 7.39 1.71 1.56
C THR A 7 5.87 1.53 1.61
N TRP A 8 5.41 0.56 2.38
CA TRP A 8 3.98 0.31 2.61
C TRP A 8 3.27 1.57 3.14
N PRO A 9 1.99 1.81 2.80
CA PRO A 9 1.26 3.02 3.17
C PRO A 9 0.74 2.94 4.62
N VAL A 10 1.67 2.72 5.55
CA VAL A 10 1.46 2.59 6.99
C VAL A 10 2.59 3.32 7.72
N LEU A 11 2.31 3.87 8.90
CA LEU A 11 3.30 4.69 9.65
C LEU A 11 4.41 3.87 10.31
N SER A 12 4.18 2.58 10.54
CA SER A 12 5.13 1.69 11.22
C SER A 12 5.49 0.53 10.31
N PRO A 13 6.76 0.08 10.31
CA PRO A 13 7.17 -1.10 9.55
C PRO A 13 6.27 -2.29 9.84
N VAL A 14 5.92 -3.02 8.79
CA VAL A 14 5.15 -4.26 8.87
C VAL A 14 6.02 -5.43 8.46
N THR A 15 5.74 -6.59 9.04
CA THR A 15 6.46 -7.83 8.76
C THR A 15 5.67 -8.78 7.89
N ASP A 16 4.44 -8.47 7.49
CA ASP A 16 3.56 -9.26 6.61
C ASP A 16 2.27 -8.48 6.29
N ALA A 17 1.38 -9.10 5.51
CA ALA A 17 0.10 -8.54 5.09
C ALA A 17 -0.89 -8.31 6.25
N ASN A 18 -0.83 -9.07 7.35
CA ASN A 18 -1.71 -8.85 8.52
C ASN A 18 -1.40 -7.52 9.21
N GLY A 19 -0.16 -7.04 9.06
CA GLY A 19 0.24 -5.70 9.47
C GLY A 19 -0.49 -4.58 8.73
N ILE A 20 -1.10 -4.85 7.58
CA ILE A 20 -1.80 -3.88 6.73
C ILE A 20 -3.29 -3.90 7.05
N THR A 21 -3.70 -2.97 7.92
CA THR A 21 -5.08 -2.86 8.41
C THR A 21 -5.72 -1.57 7.97
N HIS A 22 -7.06 -1.57 7.91
CA HIS A 22 -7.87 -0.38 7.58
C HIS A 22 -7.44 0.84 8.39
N THR A 23 -7.35 0.70 9.71
CA THR A 23 -6.97 1.79 10.62
C THR A 23 -5.57 2.34 10.35
N LYS A 24 -4.60 1.47 10.01
CA LYS A 24 -3.22 1.92 9.74
C LYS A 24 -3.11 2.66 8.40
N ILE A 25 -3.80 2.18 7.36
CA ILE A 25 -3.85 2.86 6.06
C ILE A 25 -4.60 4.19 6.19
N ALA A 26 -5.74 4.22 6.87
CA ALA A 26 -6.51 5.44 7.11
C ALA A 26 -5.66 6.49 7.84
N LYS A 27 -4.96 6.10 8.92
CA LYS A 27 -4.06 6.99 9.66
C LYS A 27 -2.94 7.55 8.79
N PHE A 28 -2.39 6.76 7.86
CA PHE A 28 -1.34 7.22 6.96
C PHE A 28 -1.89 8.18 5.88
N LEU A 29 -2.88 7.74 5.11
CA LEU A 29 -3.37 8.48 3.94
C LEU A 29 -4.25 9.68 4.28
N LEU A 30 -5.02 9.62 5.37
CA LEU A 30 -5.92 10.71 5.76
C LEU A 30 -5.23 11.74 6.67
N SER A 31 -3.99 11.49 7.10
CA SER A 31 -3.19 12.45 7.88
C SER A 31 -3.10 13.80 7.16
N LEU A 32 -3.27 14.90 7.92
CA LEU A 32 -3.14 16.27 7.43
C LEU A 32 -1.70 16.59 6.97
N HIS A 33 -0.71 15.84 7.46
CA HIS A 33 0.70 16.00 7.11
C HIS A 33 1.10 15.23 5.84
N HIS A 34 0.25 14.30 5.38
CA HIS A 34 0.53 13.52 4.18
C HIS A 34 0.16 14.33 2.93
N SER A 35 1.15 14.73 2.13
CA SER A 35 0.94 15.50 0.89
C SER A 35 0.12 16.78 1.15
N ALA A 36 0.61 17.61 2.06
CA ALA A 36 -0.03 18.86 2.47
C ALA A 36 -0.41 19.72 1.25
N GLY A 37 -1.64 20.25 1.26
CA GLY A 37 -2.20 21.03 0.14
C GLY A 37 -2.88 20.20 -0.96
N ILE A 38 -2.76 18.86 -0.93
CA ILE A 38 -3.47 17.98 -1.88
C ILE A 38 -4.77 17.46 -1.24
N ALA A 39 -5.87 17.56 -1.97
CA ALA A 39 -7.17 17.08 -1.52
C ALA A 39 -7.14 15.57 -1.17
N GLN A 40 -7.88 15.18 -0.12
CA GLN A 40 -7.93 13.79 0.33
C GLN A 40 -8.36 12.82 -0.79
N THR A 41 -9.35 13.22 -1.58
CA THR A 41 -9.87 12.46 -2.72
C THR A 41 -8.81 12.21 -3.80
N VAL A 42 -7.97 13.20 -4.08
CA VAL A 42 -6.85 13.06 -5.04
C VAL A 42 -5.81 12.09 -4.51
N ARG A 43 -5.41 12.22 -3.24
CA ARG A 43 -4.45 11.31 -2.59
C ARG A 43 -4.95 9.86 -2.61
N LEU A 44 -6.23 9.64 -2.34
CA LEU A 44 -6.83 8.31 -2.36
C LEU A 44 -6.85 7.71 -3.77
N ARG A 45 -7.24 8.50 -4.79
CA ARG A 45 -7.22 8.08 -6.19
C ARG A 45 -5.80 7.71 -6.64
N ASP A 46 -4.81 8.54 -6.31
CA ASP A 46 -3.43 8.29 -6.70
C ASP A 46 -2.85 7.07 -5.98
N ALA A 47 -3.26 6.82 -4.72
CA ALA A 47 -2.92 5.61 -4.00
C ALA A 47 -3.56 4.36 -4.63
N LEU A 48 -4.83 4.42 -5.04
CA LEU A 48 -5.51 3.31 -5.73
C LEU A 48 -4.80 2.92 -7.03
N VAL A 49 -4.33 3.91 -7.80
CA VAL A 49 -3.56 3.63 -9.02
C VAL A 49 -2.19 3.04 -8.72
N ARG A 50 -1.51 3.54 -7.68
CA ARG A 50 -0.17 3.08 -7.29
C ARG A 50 -0.16 1.65 -6.75
N TRP A 51 -1.19 1.30 -5.99
CA TRP A 51 -1.32 0.01 -5.30
C TRP A 51 -2.27 -0.95 -5.99
N ASP A 52 -2.65 -0.67 -7.24
CA ASP A 52 -3.36 -1.61 -8.08
C ASP A 52 -2.51 -2.91 -8.22
N PRO A 53 -3.05 -4.09 -7.87
CA PRO A 53 -2.26 -5.32 -7.83
C PRO A 53 -1.64 -5.69 -9.17
N GLU A 54 -2.38 -5.55 -10.27
CA GLU A 54 -1.91 -5.91 -11.61
C GLU A 54 -0.77 -4.99 -12.06
N LYS A 55 -0.92 -3.68 -11.88
CA LYS A 55 0.14 -2.71 -12.19
C LYS A 55 1.35 -2.89 -11.29
N PHE A 56 1.15 -3.14 -10.00
CA PHE A 56 2.26 -3.36 -9.08
C PHE A 56 3.04 -4.62 -9.46
N GLU A 57 2.33 -5.74 -9.70
CA GLU A 57 2.95 -7.02 -10.06
C GLU A 57 3.77 -6.90 -11.35
N SER A 58 3.19 -6.34 -12.41
CA SER A 58 3.86 -6.17 -13.69
C SER A 58 5.09 -5.24 -13.63
N GLN A 59 5.12 -4.28 -12.71
CA GLN A 59 6.22 -3.32 -12.61
C GLN A 59 7.35 -3.77 -11.65
N TRP A 60 7.01 -4.43 -10.54
CA TRP A 60 7.94 -4.62 -9.42
C TRP A 60 8.22 -6.07 -9.06
N MET A 61 7.33 -7.03 -9.38
CA MET A 61 7.41 -8.39 -8.83
C MET A 61 8.72 -9.11 -9.24
N ASP A 62 9.21 -8.88 -10.46
CA ASP A 62 10.47 -9.46 -10.94
C ASP A 62 11.71 -8.98 -10.18
N ARG A 63 11.61 -7.85 -9.48
CA ARG A 63 12.70 -7.26 -8.67
C ARG A 63 12.65 -7.72 -7.21
N ILE A 64 11.59 -8.41 -6.80
CA ILE A 64 11.41 -8.94 -5.45
C ILE A 64 12.12 -10.29 -5.34
N VAL A 65 12.86 -10.49 -4.25
CA VAL A 65 13.50 -11.78 -3.96
C VAL A 65 12.44 -12.87 -3.83
N GLU A 66 12.71 -14.05 -4.40
CA GLU A 66 11.71 -15.12 -4.54
C GLU A 66 10.99 -15.45 -3.22
N ARG A 67 11.75 -15.53 -2.11
CA ARG A 67 11.21 -15.81 -0.76
C ARG A 67 10.14 -14.83 -0.28
N ASP A 68 10.13 -13.60 -0.80
CA ASP A 68 9.21 -12.54 -0.38
C ASP A 68 8.07 -12.30 -1.38
N LYS A 69 8.12 -12.85 -2.61
CA LYS A 69 7.13 -12.57 -3.66
C LYS A 69 5.69 -12.82 -3.22
N ARG A 70 5.41 -14.01 -2.64
CA ARG A 70 4.07 -14.35 -2.12
C ARG A 70 3.59 -13.33 -1.08
N LYS A 71 4.47 -13.00 -0.15
CA LYS A 71 4.19 -12.07 0.95
C LYS A 71 3.95 -10.65 0.46
N VAL A 72 4.71 -10.19 -0.54
CA VAL A 72 4.51 -8.90 -1.20
C VAL A 72 3.18 -8.87 -1.92
N LYS A 73 2.83 -9.91 -2.68
CA LYS A 73 1.54 -10.04 -3.37
C LYS A 73 0.37 -9.91 -2.40
N GLU A 74 0.37 -10.71 -1.32
CA GLU A 74 -0.67 -10.66 -0.28
C GLU A 74 -0.81 -9.26 0.36
N ALA A 75 0.31 -8.58 0.58
CA ALA A 75 0.29 -7.23 1.16
C ALA A 75 -0.21 -6.18 0.18
N VAL A 76 0.12 -6.27 -1.11
CA VAL A 76 -0.42 -5.37 -2.14
C VAL A 76 -1.93 -5.54 -2.27
N GLU A 77 -2.42 -6.78 -2.32
CA GLU A 77 -3.86 -7.09 -2.31
C GLU A 77 -4.55 -6.53 -1.05
N ALA A 78 -3.88 -6.63 0.11
CA ALA A 78 -4.39 -6.04 1.34
C ALA A 78 -4.48 -4.51 1.25
N VAL A 79 -3.45 -3.83 0.75
CA VAL A 79 -3.47 -2.39 0.54
C VAL A 79 -4.62 -1.99 -0.38
N ALA A 80 -4.72 -2.60 -1.56
CA ALA A 80 -5.76 -2.30 -2.55
C ALA A 80 -7.16 -2.44 -1.95
N ARG A 81 -7.43 -3.52 -1.22
CA ARG A 81 -8.70 -3.75 -0.54
C ARG A 81 -9.02 -2.67 0.48
N GLU A 82 -8.07 -2.30 1.33
CA GLU A 82 -8.32 -1.27 2.36
C GLU A 82 -8.45 0.13 1.75
N LEU A 83 -7.77 0.41 0.63
CA LEU A 83 -7.96 1.65 -0.13
C LEU A 83 -9.37 1.77 -0.69
N LEU A 84 -9.90 0.69 -1.30
CA LEU A 84 -11.27 0.66 -1.81
C LEU A 84 -12.30 0.89 -0.69
N ARG A 85 -12.06 0.34 0.51
CA ARG A 85 -12.91 0.59 1.69
C ARG A 85 -12.88 2.03 2.17
N LEU A 86 -11.82 2.78 1.92
CA LEU A 86 -11.75 4.21 2.27
C LEU A 86 -12.46 5.11 1.26
N GLN A 87 -12.80 4.58 0.09
CA GLN A 87 -13.53 5.29 -0.96
C GLN A 87 -15.05 5.15 -0.82
N ALA A 88 -15.51 4.06 -0.19
CA ALA A 88 -16.91 3.74 0.06
C ALA A 88 -17.48 4.53 1.24
#